data_AF-A0A840E1Z5-F1
#
_entry.id   AF-A0A840E1Z5-F1
#
_cell.length_a   1.000
_cell.length_b   1.000
_cell.length_c   1.000
_cell.angle_alpha   90.00
_cell.angle_beta   90.00
_cell.angle_gamma   90.00
#
_symmetry.space_group_name_H-M   'P 1'
#
loop_
_entity.id
_entity.type
_entity.pdbx_description
1 polymer ?
#
loop_
_entity_poly.entity_id
_entity_poly.type
_entity_poly.pdbx_seq_one_letter_code
_entity_poly.pdbx_strand_id
1 'polypeptide(L)'
;MKKEIRELFPKWIDETNIKYDLILGDDVDSSIGCNLLKVITNNKWDINYFYDFQNFYRHEKTENKTIGVDMAFLKKVRCFDNHLSKRTKNDIYNELCANLNLVYNVSCENYTKKYSMSTLMLIMSLYDIPLPKTTEGKEILLAIDTAFKGFYSETFRPIHTNWLETLGYTELIDVLKQRDAKYFYEIIQQYGLHKKIYIDENGCLQSEIRFGAIQPFFDFEIGLPEQQFKLIKQCKRANHDVSKQMPERERIISLAYTKRDFVSYTYY
;
A
#
# COMPACT_ATOMS: atom_id res chain seq x y z
N MET A 1 11.19 -3.78 12.59
CA MET A 1 10.42 -2.85 13.49
C MET A 1 10.71 -3.15 14.97
N LYS A 2 10.56 -2.21 15.91
CA LYS A 2 10.58 -2.56 17.35
C LYS A 2 9.38 -3.46 17.72
N LYS A 3 9.60 -4.48 18.54
CA LYS A 3 8.57 -5.46 18.95
C LYS A 3 7.30 -4.81 19.51
N GLU A 4 7.46 -3.82 20.39
CA GLU A 4 6.35 -3.07 21.02
C GLU A 4 5.42 -2.41 20.00
N ILE A 5 5.95 -1.96 18.87
CA ILE A 5 5.16 -1.29 17.82
C ILE A 5 4.41 -2.34 16.99
N ARG A 6 5.06 -3.47 16.71
CA ARG A 6 4.44 -4.60 16.00
C ARG A 6 3.23 -5.16 16.76
N GLU A 7 3.30 -5.20 18.09
CA GLU A 7 2.21 -5.69 18.95
C GLU A 7 0.95 -4.82 18.91
N LEU A 8 1.02 -3.60 18.37
CA LEU A 8 -0.14 -2.73 18.17
C LEU A 8 -0.98 -3.09 16.94
N PHE A 9 -0.46 -3.95 16.06
CA PHE A 9 -1.15 -4.32 14.82
C PHE A 9 -2.20 -5.41 15.05
N PRO A 10 -3.20 -5.54 14.14
CA PRO A 10 -4.23 -6.57 14.24
C PRO A 10 -3.63 -7.98 14.22
N LYS A 11 -4.08 -8.86 15.13
CA LYS A 11 -3.53 -10.23 15.28
C LYS A 11 -3.56 -11.11 14.02
N TRP A 12 -4.43 -10.79 13.05
CA TRP A 12 -4.52 -11.58 11.82
C TRP A 12 -3.24 -11.53 10.98
N ILE A 13 -2.37 -10.52 11.16
CA ILE A 13 -1.08 -10.47 10.45
C ILE A 13 -0.18 -11.67 10.78
N ASP A 14 -0.43 -12.35 11.91
CA ASP A 14 0.32 -13.53 12.34
C ASP A 14 -0.28 -14.86 11.83
N GLU A 15 -1.44 -14.81 11.17
CA GLU A 15 -2.16 -15.99 10.65
C GLU A 15 -1.56 -16.50 9.32
N THR A 16 -0.24 -16.52 9.20
CA THR A 16 0.49 -16.85 7.96
C THR A 16 0.33 -18.31 7.53
N ASN A 17 -0.14 -19.18 8.43
CA ASN A 17 -0.47 -20.58 8.15
C ASN A 17 -1.90 -20.78 7.60
N ILE A 18 -2.75 -19.75 7.65
CA ILE A 18 -4.13 -19.77 7.17
C ILE A 18 -4.19 -19.30 5.72
N LYS A 19 -5.03 -19.93 4.90
CA LYS A 19 -5.26 -19.50 3.51
C LYS A 19 -6.10 -18.24 3.46
N TYR A 20 -5.61 -17.24 2.73
CA TYR A 20 -6.31 -16.00 2.45
C TYR A 20 -6.22 -15.61 0.98
N ASP A 21 -7.24 -14.92 0.51
CA ASP A 21 -7.31 -14.36 -0.83
C ASP A 21 -6.85 -12.91 -0.80
N LEU A 22 -5.77 -12.59 -1.51
CA LEU A 22 -5.30 -11.22 -1.65
C LEU A 22 -6.15 -10.46 -2.66
N ILE A 23 -6.42 -9.19 -2.34
CA ILE A 23 -7.01 -8.19 -3.25
C ILE A 23 -5.88 -7.27 -3.70
N LEU A 24 -5.49 -7.43 -4.97
CA LEU A 24 -4.52 -6.59 -5.66
C LEU A 24 -5.17 -5.26 -6.09
N GLY A 25 -4.50 -4.15 -5.81
CA GLY A 25 -4.81 -2.80 -6.28
C GLY A 25 -4.18 -2.48 -7.63
N ASP A 26 -4.40 -1.26 -8.13
CA ASP A 26 -4.01 -0.88 -9.49
C ASP A 26 -2.58 -0.31 -9.62
N ASP A 27 -1.70 -0.49 -8.64
CA ASP A 27 -0.35 0.06 -8.66
C ASP A 27 0.75 -0.91 -8.16
N VAL A 28 1.99 -0.44 -8.26
CA VAL A 28 3.20 -1.22 -7.97
C VAL A 28 3.36 -1.52 -6.48
N ASP A 29 2.87 -0.65 -5.58
CA ASP A 29 2.99 -0.86 -4.14
C ASP A 29 2.13 -2.06 -3.72
N SER A 30 0.88 -2.09 -4.21
CA SER A 30 -0.02 -3.22 -4.01
C SER A 30 0.50 -4.51 -4.66
N SER A 31 1.05 -4.44 -5.87
CA SER A 31 1.55 -5.61 -6.60
C SER A 31 2.75 -6.26 -5.93
N ILE A 32 3.80 -5.50 -5.63
CA ILE A 32 5.00 -6.04 -4.98
C ILE A 32 4.66 -6.47 -3.55
N GLY A 33 3.78 -5.74 -2.86
CA GLY A 33 3.25 -6.15 -1.56
C GLY A 33 2.54 -7.51 -1.59
N CYS A 34 1.68 -7.77 -2.57
CA CYS A 34 1.03 -9.07 -2.75
C CYS A 34 2.06 -10.19 -3.00
N ASN A 35 3.02 -9.95 -3.92
CA ASN A 35 4.05 -10.93 -4.26
C ASN A 35 4.92 -11.30 -3.04
N LEU A 36 5.30 -10.31 -2.23
CA LEU A 36 6.04 -10.53 -0.99
C LEU A 36 5.22 -11.34 0.03
N LEU A 37 3.94 -11.00 0.23
CA LEU A 37 3.06 -11.72 1.15
C LEU A 37 2.88 -13.19 0.76
N LYS A 38 2.80 -13.48 -0.55
CA LYS A 38 2.76 -14.86 -1.05
C LYS A 38 3.99 -15.66 -0.61
N VAL A 39 5.18 -15.06 -0.69
CA VAL A 39 6.44 -15.67 -0.26
C VAL A 39 6.47 -15.86 1.26
N ILE A 40 6.17 -14.81 2.03
CA ILE A 40 6.16 -14.83 3.50
C ILE A 40 5.25 -15.94 4.04
N THR A 41 4.12 -16.17 3.37
CA THR A 41 3.11 -17.13 3.80
C THR A 41 3.24 -18.49 3.13
N ASN A 42 4.32 -18.75 2.39
CA ASN A 42 4.54 -20.00 1.66
C ASN A 42 3.32 -20.39 0.79
N ASN A 43 2.87 -19.45 -0.05
CA ASN A 43 1.73 -19.56 -0.95
C ASN A 43 0.37 -19.77 -0.28
N LYS A 44 0.23 -19.45 1.02
CA LYS A 44 -1.09 -19.48 1.69
C LYS A 44 -1.90 -18.22 1.38
N TRP A 45 -1.24 -17.09 1.16
CA TRP A 45 -1.90 -15.87 0.73
C TRP A 45 -1.58 -15.66 -0.76
N ASP A 46 -2.59 -15.70 -1.61
CA ASP A 46 -2.40 -15.56 -3.06
C ASP A 46 -3.44 -14.63 -3.67
N ILE A 47 -3.09 -13.99 -4.78
CA ILE A 47 -3.98 -13.06 -5.47
C ILE A 47 -5.16 -13.84 -6.01
N ASN A 48 -6.37 -13.43 -5.64
CA ASN A 48 -7.62 -13.97 -6.20
C ASN A 48 -8.59 -12.86 -6.61
N TYR A 49 -8.37 -11.64 -6.10
CA TYR A 49 -9.18 -10.46 -6.43
C TYR A 49 -8.31 -9.34 -6.97
N PHE A 50 -8.91 -8.52 -7.84
CA PHE A 50 -8.34 -7.27 -8.32
C PHE A 50 -9.36 -6.14 -8.10
N TYR A 51 -8.89 -4.98 -7.66
CA TYR A 51 -9.69 -3.80 -7.38
C TYR A 51 -9.05 -2.55 -7.97
N ASP A 52 -9.64 -2.01 -9.04
CA ASP A 52 -9.14 -0.84 -9.78
C ASP A 52 -9.66 0.51 -9.22
N PHE A 53 -10.18 0.50 -7.98
CA PHE A 53 -10.88 1.63 -7.35
C PHE A 53 -12.19 2.06 -8.05
N GLN A 54 -12.70 1.27 -8.99
CA GLN A 54 -14.03 1.43 -9.60
C GLN A 54 -14.81 0.11 -9.64
N ASN A 55 -14.14 -1.02 -9.69
CA ASN A 55 -14.67 -2.33 -10.00
C ASN A 55 -13.91 -3.38 -9.20
N PHE A 56 -14.63 -4.39 -8.73
CA PHE A 56 -14.04 -5.60 -8.17
C PHE A 56 -14.11 -6.71 -9.20
N TYR A 57 -12.99 -7.39 -9.35
CA TYR A 57 -12.85 -8.57 -10.19
C TYR A 57 -12.36 -9.74 -9.36
N ARG A 58 -12.66 -10.95 -9.83
CA ARG A 58 -12.29 -12.19 -9.14
C ARG A 58 -11.89 -13.26 -10.15
N HIS A 59 -10.83 -13.98 -9.83
CA HIS A 59 -10.41 -15.16 -10.59
C HIS A 59 -11.33 -16.35 -10.31
N GLU A 60 -11.36 -16.82 -9.05
CA GLU A 60 -12.16 -17.96 -8.63
C GLU A 60 -12.99 -17.64 -7.38
N LYS A 61 -14.18 -18.22 -7.25
CA LYS A 61 -14.93 -18.14 -5.99
C LYS A 61 -14.35 -19.14 -4.97
N THR A 62 -13.83 -18.63 -3.86
CA THR A 62 -13.36 -19.45 -2.73
C THR A 62 -14.16 -19.12 -1.46
N GLU A 63 -13.96 -19.92 -0.41
CA GLU A 63 -14.46 -19.65 0.95
C GLU A 63 -13.41 -18.95 1.83
N ASN A 64 -12.25 -18.58 1.27
CA ASN A 64 -11.18 -17.92 2.02
C ASN A 64 -11.58 -16.49 2.36
N LYS A 65 -11.10 -15.98 3.51
CA LYS A 65 -11.25 -14.55 3.82
C LYS A 65 -10.27 -13.73 2.97
N THR A 66 -10.59 -12.45 2.79
CA THR A 66 -9.79 -11.57 1.94
C THR A 66 -8.87 -10.66 2.73
N ILE A 67 -7.72 -10.30 2.14
CA ILE A 67 -6.81 -9.25 2.60
C ILE A 67 -6.57 -8.26 1.46
N GLY A 68 -6.90 -6.98 1.66
CA GLY A 68 -6.49 -5.91 0.73
C GLY A 68 -5.04 -5.48 0.94
N VAL A 69 -4.33 -5.15 -0.13
CA VAL A 69 -2.97 -4.61 -0.05
C VAL A 69 -2.97 -3.22 -0.67
N ASP A 70 -2.53 -2.23 0.11
CA ASP A 70 -2.61 -0.81 -0.21
C ASP A 70 -4.06 -0.32 -0.40
N MET A 71 -4.92 -0.65 0.57
CA MET A 71 -6.35 -0.38 0.48
C MET A 71 -6.94 0.17 1.79
N ALA A 72 -7.38 1.42 1.73
CA ALA A 72 -8.04 2.14 2.83
C ALA A 72 -9.52 1.74 3.00
N PHE A 73 -9.82 0.46 3.19
CA PHE A 73 -11.19 -0.02 3.43
C PHE A 73 -11.75 0.51 4.75
N LEU A 74 -13.00 0.98 4.74
CA LEU A 74 -13.69 1.48 5.94
C LEU A 74 -14.46 0.42 6.72
N LYS A 75 -14.82 -0.69 6.06
CA LYS A 75 -15.52 -1.83 6.67
C LYS A 75 -14.53 -2.79 7.30
N LYS A 76 -15.02 -3.73 8.12
CA LYS A 76 -14.21 -4.77 8.80
C LYS A 76 -13.61 -5.77 7.78
N VAL A 77 -12.61 -5.32 7.04
CA VAL A 77 -11.88 -6.08 6.02
C VAL A 77 -10.40 -6.06 6.42
N ARG A 78 -9.71 -7.20 6.33
CA ARG A 78 -8.26 -7.21 6.60
C ARG A 78 -7.58 -6.42 5.49
N CYS A 79 -6.68 -5.52 5.83
CA CYS A 79 -5.83 -4.89 4.83
C CYS A 79 -4.51 -4.42 5.41
N PHE A 80 -3.47 -4.42 4.57
CA PHE A 80 -2.28 -3.61 4.77
C PHE A 80 -2.48 -2.30 4.02
N ASP A 81 -2.12 -1.19 4.64
CA ASP A 81 -2.35 0.15 4.07
C ASP A 81 -1.44 1.19 4.73
N ASN A 82 -1.19 2.29 4.03
CA ASN A 82 -0.50 3.47 4.53
C ASN A 82 -1.38 4.73 4.46
N HIS A 83 -2.56 4.66 3.87
CA HIS A 83 -3.39 5.84 3.63
C HIS A 83 -4.02 6.38 4.91
N LEU A 84 -4.33 7.66 4.92
CA LEU A 84 -5.06 8.28 6.00
C LEU A 84 -6.57 8.11 5.74
N SER A 85 -7.31 7.47 6.65
CA SER A 85 -8.76 7.22 6.47
C SER A 85 -9.63 7.93 7.53
N LYS A 86 -9.02 8.77 8.36
CA LYS A 86 -9.67 9.53 9.43
C LYS A 86 -9.54 11.04 9.19
N ARG A 87 -10.66 11.76 9.20
CA ARG A 87 -10.68 13.22 9.23
C ARG A 87 -10.31 13.72 10.61
N THR A 88 -10.98 13.18 11.63
CA THR A 88 -10.76 13.51 13.04
C THR A 88 -10.22 12.32 13.83
N LYS A 89 -9.62 12.57 15.00
CA LYS A 89 -9.15 11.48 15.87
C LYS A 89 -10.26 10.57 16.39
N ASN A 90 -11.51 11.02 16.37
CA ASN A 90 -12.66 10.27 16.89
C ASN A 90 -13.43 9.51 15.81
N ASP A 91 -13.03 9.66 14.54
CA ASP A 91 -13.69 8.94 13.44
C ASP A 91 -13.56 7.43 13.62
N ILE A 92 -14.67 6.73 13.37
CA ILE A 92 -14.68 5.28 13.25
C ILE A 92 -13.74 4.88 12.10
N TYR A 93 -12.99 3.80 12.28
CA TYR A 93 -12.08 3.27 11.29
C TYR A 93 -12.14 1.74 11.26
N ASN A 94 -11.46 1.14 10.30
CA ASN A 94 -11.35 -0.30 10.18
C ASN A 94 -10.25 -0.84 11.11
N GLU A 95 -10.65 -1.44 12.23
CA GLU A 95 -9.73 -2.03 13.21
C GLU A 95 -8.95 -3.25 12.69
N LEU A 96 -9.33 -3.81 11.53
CA LEU A 96 -8.57 -4.87 10.86
C LEU A 96 -7.52 -4.33 9.88
N CYS A 97 -7.39 -3.02 9.74
CA CYS A 97 -6.40 -2.39 8.87
C CYS A 97 -5.05 -2.30 9.60
N ALA A 98 -4.05 -3.02 9.08
CA ALA A 98 -2.66 -2.92 9.48
C ALA A 98 -2.03 -1.66 8.84
N ASN A 99 -2.13 -0.54 9.55
CA ASN A 99 -1.68 0.77 9.06
C ASN A 99 -1.14 1.62 10.21
N LEU A 100 0.11 2.10 10.08
CA LEU A 100 0.78 2.91 11.09
C LEU A 100 0.02 4.21 11.43
N ASN A 101 -0.64 4.83 10.45
CA ASN A 101 -1.44 6.02 10.70
C ASN A 101 -2.62 5.72 11.63
N LEU A 102 -3.23 4.53 11.53
CA LEU A 102 -4.33 4.14 12.41
C LEU A 102 -3.82 3.76 13.80
N VAL A 103 -2.73 2.97 13.87
CA VAL A 103 -2.08 2.55 15.12
C VAL A 103 -1.68 3.76 15.98
N TYR A 104 -1.15 4.81 15.35
CA TYR A 104 -0.73 6.04 16.05
C TYR A 104 -1.80 7.12 16.12
N ASN A 105 -3.06 6.80 15.79
CA ASN A 105 -4.20 7.72 15.80
C ASN A 105 -3.93 9.04 15.04
N VAL A 106 -3.35 8.91 13.84
CA VAL A 106 -3.16 9.99 12.89
C VAL A 106 -4.46 10.20 12.11
N SER A 107 -4.85 11.46 11.95
CA SER A 107 -6.00 11.97 11.23
C SER A 107 -5.61 13.25 10.47
N CYS A 108 -6.52 13.86 9.73
CA CYS A 108 -6.25 15.14 9.07
C CYS A 108 -5.89 16.25 10.07
N GLU A 109 -6.39 16.19 11.30
CA GLU A 109 -6.12 17.18 12.37
C GLU A 109 -4.65 17.20 12.82
N ASN A 110 -3.94 16.08 12.71
CA ASN A 110 -2.52 15.96 13.03
C ASN A 110 -1.72 15.42 11.83
N TYR A 111 -2.09 15.82 10.62
CA TYR A 111 -1.49 15.36 9.35
C TYR A 111 0.03 15.42 9.30
N THR A 112 0.65 16.35 10.02
CA THR A 112 2.12 16.45 10.16
C THR A 112 2.75 15.28 10.93
N LYS A 113 1.97 14.30 11.38
CA LYS A 113 2.48 13.05 11.97
C LYS A 113 2.36 11.86 11.02
N LYS A 114 1.82 12.05 9.82
CA LYS A 114 1.50 10.98 8.87
C LYS A 114 2.72 10.12 8.53
N TYR A 115 2.56 8.81 8.62
CA TYR A 115 3.39 7.82 7.92
C TYR A 115 3.10 7.91 6.42
N SER A 116 4.11 8.33 5.65
CA SER A 116 3.97 8.67 4.23
C SER A 116 4.86 7.83 3.32
N MET A 117 5.26 6.64 3.76
CA MET A 117 6.01 5.67 2.96
C MET A 117 5.09 4.55 2.51
N SER A 118 5.55 3.73 1.57
CA SER A 118 4.76 2.68 0.93
C SER A 118 4.25 1.61 1.89
N THR A 119 3.12 1.01 1.54
CA THR A 119 2.56 -0.17 2.21
C THR A 119 3.55 -1.34 2.15
N LEU A 120 4.31 -1.48 1.07
CA LEU A 120 5.39 -2.46 0.94
C LEU A 120 6.44 -2.33 2.06
N MET A 121 6.91 -1.10 2.35
CA MET A 121 7.91 -0.88 3.41
C MET A 121 7.37 -1.26 4.79
N LEU A 122 6.08 -1.03 5.05
CA LEU A 122 5.41 -1.49 6.26
C LEU A 122 5.39 -3.01 6.34
N ILE A 123 4.95 -3.70 5.29
CA ILE A 123 4.93 -5.18 5.22
C ILE A 123 6.33 -5.74 5.48
N MET A 124 7.35 -5.25 4.77
CA MET A 124 8.73 -5.68 4.98
C MET A 124 9.16 -5.54 6.45
N SER A 125 8.76 -4.46 7.11
CA SER A 125 9.17 -4.18 8.49
C SER A 125 8.44 -5.03 9.51
N LEU A 126 7.19 -5.42 9.23
CA LEU A 126 6.37 -6.29 10.10
C LEU A 126 6.85 -7.75 10.11
N TYR A 127 7.43 -8.20 8.99
CA TYR A 127 7.91 -9.56 8.79
C TYR A 127 9.45 -9.66 8.76
N ASP A 128 10.14 -8.62 9.21
CA ASP A 128 11.61 -8.54 9.30
C ASP A 128 12.33 -8.93 7.98
N ILE A 129 11.78 -8.48 6.86
CA ILE A 129 12.34 -8.67 5.53
C ILE A 129 13.53 -7.71 5.35
N PRO A 130 14.72 -8.21 4.94
CA PRO A 130 15.88 -7.36 4.73
C PRO A 130 15.64 -6.35 3.60
N LEU A 131 16.24 -5.17 3.73
CA LEU A 131 16.29 -4.20 2.64
C LEU A 131 17.02 -4.78 1.42
N PRO A 132 16.73 -4.29 0.19
CA PRO A 132 17.49 -4.67 -0.99
C PRO A 132 18.99 -4.50 -0.79
N LYS A 133 19.78 -5.47 -1.26
CA LYS A 133 21.24 -5.49 -1.02
C LYS A 133 21.96 -4.33 -1.70
N THR A 134 21.54 -3.97 -2.91
CA THR A 134 22.16 -2.93 -3.71
C THR A 134 21.60 -1.55 -3.39
N THR A 135 22.39 -0.50 -3.65
CA THR A 135 21.94 0.89 -3.54
C THR A 135 20.74 1.16 -4.47
N GLU A 136 20.78 0.66 -5.70
CA GLU A 136 19.69 0.84 -6.67
C GLU A 136 18.38 0.19 -6.22
N GLY A 137 18.45 -1.01 -5.60
CA GLY A 137 17.26 -1.63 -5.03
C GLY A 137 16.64 -0.80 -3.90
N LYS A 138 17.48 -0.20 -3.04
CA LYS A 138 17.03 0.72 -1.98
C LYS A 138 16.42 2.00 -2.57
N GLU A 139 16.99 2.51 -3.65
CA GLU A 139 16.49 3.69 -4.35
C GLU A 139 15.13 3.41 -5.02
N ILE A 140 14.95 2.23 -5.62
CA ILE A 140 13.67 1.76 -6.15
C ILE A 140 12.63 1.61 -5.03
N LEU A 141 12.99 0.99 -3.91
CA LEU A 141 12.09 0.84 -2.76
C LEU A 141 11.62 2.21 -2.24
N LEU A 142 12.53 3.19 -2.17
CA LEU A 142 12.20 4.57 -1.80
C LEU A 142 11.37 5.31 -2.85
N ALA A 143 11.47 4.92 -4.13
CA ALA A 143 10.70 5.50 -5.22
C ALA A 143 9.25 4.99 -5.28
N ILE A 144 8.99 3.75 -4.81
CA ILE A 144 7.63 3.19 -4.69
C ILE A 144 6.78 4.07 -3.78
N ASP A 145 5.56 4.37 -4.24
CA ASP A 145 4.61 5.32 -3.62
C ASP A 145 5.23 6.68 -3.25
N THR A 146 6.28 7.10 -3.97
CA THR A 146 7.05 8.33 -3.68
C THR A 146 7.53 8.41 -2.22
N ALA A 147 7.86 7.27 -1.61
CA ALA A 147 8.24 7.18 -0.19
C ALA A 147 9.39 8.13 0.19
N PHE A 148 10.29 8.48 -0.73
CA PHE A 148 11.38 9.46 -0.56
C PHE A 148 10.91 10.90 -0.27
N LYS A 149 9.70 11.28 -0.70
CA LYS A 149 9.28 12.69 -0.86
C LYS A 149 9.32 13.49 0.44
N GLY A 150 8.95 12.86 1.56
CA GLY A 150 8.93 13.51 2.86
C GLY A 150 10.30 14.02 3.31
N PHE A 151 11.37 13.33 2.93
CA PHE A 151 12.75 13.69 3.29
C PHE A 151 13.20 15.03 2.69
N TYR A 152 12.71 15.39 1.50
CA TYR A 152 13.12 16.60 0.78
C TYR A 152 12.28 17.83 1.11
N SER A 153 11.32 17.72 2.02
CA SER A 153 10.61 18.87 2.58
C SER A 153 11.16 19.22 3.95
N GLU A 154 11.55 20.48 4.17
CA GLU A 154 12.08 20.92 5.47
C GLU A 154 11.13 20.61 6.63
N THR A 155 9.82 20.84 6.42
CA THR A 155 8.78 20.56 7.42
C THR A 155 8.62 19.07 7.69
N PHE A 156 8.66 18.22 6.66
CA PHE A 156 8.38 16.79 6.80
C PHE A 156 9.61 15.92 7.01
N ARG A 157 10.83 16.43 6.76
CA ARG A 157 12.07 15.67 6.88
C ARG A 157 12.25 15.03 8.26
N PRO A 158 12.03 15.72 9.39
CA PRO A 158 12.17 15.10 10.70
C PRO A 158 11.14 13.97 10.92
N ILE A 159 9.91 14.16 10.46
CA ILE A 159 8.83 13.17 10.58
C ILE A 159 9.14 11.94 9.74
N HIS A 160 9.58 12.15 8.51
CA HIS A 160 9.98 11.09 7.58
C HIS A 160 11.15 10.27 8.13
N THR A 161 12.19 10.95 8.63
CA THR A 161 13.37 10.32 9.24
C THR A 161 12.98 9.47 10.46
N ASN A 162 12.13 10.00 11.34
CA ASN A 162 11.63 9.27 12.51
C ASN A 162 10.85 8.01 12.11
N TRP A 163 10.09 8.03 11.00
CA TRP A 163 9.42 6.83 10.52
C TRP A 163 10.40 5.80 9.95
N LEU A 164 11.46 6.20 9.26
CA LEU A 164 12.52 5.27 8.83
C LEU A 164 13.19 4.61 10.03
N GLU A 165 13.51 5.38 11.08
CA GLU A 165 14.03 4.84 12.34
C GLU A 165 13.05 3.86 13.01
N THR A 166 11.75 4.21 13.01
CA THR A 166 10.67 3.37 13.56
C THR A 166 10.57 2.02 12.84
N LEU A 167 10.70 2.01 11.51
CA LEU A 167 10.72 0.79 10.71
C LEU A 167 12.02 -0.01 10.89
N GLY A 168 13.10 0.62 11.36
CA GLY A 168 14.44 0.03 11.44
C GLY A 168 15.25 0.18 10.14
N TYR A 169 14.94 1.18 9.32
CA TYR A 169 15.53 1.41 8.00
C TYR A 169 16.42 2.66 7.96
N THR A 170 17.25 2.85 8.97
CA THR A 170 18.14 4.02 9.07
C THR A 170 19.12 4.12 7.90
N GLU A 171 19.53 3.00 7.31
CA GLU A 171 20.39 2.98 6.13
C GLU A 171 19.77 3.74 4.94
N LEU A 172 18.44 3.75 4.80
CA LEU A 172 17.76 4.49 3.73
C LEU A 172 17.91 6.01 3.88
N ILE A 173 18.15 6.51 5.10
CA ILE A 173 18.44 7.93 5.34
C ILE A 173 19.75 8.32 4.64
N ASP A 174 20.75 7.44 4.66
CA ASP A 174 22.04 7.71 4.03
C ASP A 174 21.96 7.64 2.51
N VAL A 175 21.11 6.77 1.95
CA VAL A 175 20.77 6.78 0.51
C VAL A 175 20.13 8.11 0.12
N LEU A 176 19.16 8.59 0.91
CA LEU A 176 18.45 9.86 0.65
C LEU A 176 19.38 11.08 0.71
N LYS A 177 20.40 11.09 1.57
CA LYS A 177 21.40 12.17 1.62
C LYS A 177 22.29 12.24 0.38
N GLN A 178 22.45 11.15 -0.36
CA GLN A 178 23.34 11.04 -1.52
C GLN A 178 22.65 11.42 -2.85
N ARG A 179 21.35 11.72 -2.82
CA ARG A 179 20.52 11.98 -3.99
C ARG A 179 19.67 13.23 -3.76
N ASP A 180 19.14 13.79 -4.84
CA ASP A 180 18.10 14.80 -4.78
C ASP A 180 16.72 14.20 -5.10
N ALA A 181 15.67 14.98 -4.91
CA ALA A 181 14.30 14.53 -5.21
C ALA A 181 14.09 14.23 -6.70
N LYS A 182 14.80 14.92 -7.60
CA LYS A 182 14.65 14.76 -9.05
C LYS A 182 15.10 13.37 -9.48
N TYR A 183 16.20 12.89 -8.92
CA TYR A 183 16.72 11.55 -9.15
C TYR A 183 15.68 10.45 -8.92
N PHE A 184 14.93 10.51 -7.82
CA PHE A 184 13.89 9.51 -7.56
C PHE A 184 12.70 9.61 -8.52
N TYR A 185 12.35 10.81 -8.98
CA TYR A 185 11.35 10.93 -10.05
C TYR A 185 11.85 10.33 -11.37
N GLU A 186 13.15 10.43 -11.68
CA GLU A 186 13.77 9.77 -12.83
C GLU A 186 13.68 8.24 -12.70
N ILE A 187 13.91 7.66 -11.50
CA ILE A 187 13.66 6.23 -11.22
C ILE A 187 12.20 5.84 -11.46
N ILE A 188 11.24 6.64 -10.96
CA ILE A 188 9.79 6.40 -11.16
C ILE A 188 9.45 6.34 -12.66
N GLN A 189 10.07 7.19 -13.47
CA GLN A 189 9.89 7.19 -14.92
C GLN A 189 10.59 6.01 -15.58
N GLN A 190 11.86 5.75 -15.24
CA GLN A 190 12.68 4.68 -15.79
C GLN A 190 12.03 3.31 -15.65
N TYR A 191 11.44 3.01 -14.49
CA TYR A 191 10.83 1.72 -14.18
C TYR A 191 9.31 1.69 -14.37
N GLY A 192 8.69 2.83 -14.71
CA GLY A 192 7.25 2.93 -14.86
C GLY A 192 6.48 2.73 -13.55
N LEU A 193 7.05 3.08 -12.40
CA LEU A 193 6.45 2.84 -11.08
C LEU A 193 5.12 3.59 -10.86
N HIS A 194 4.86 4.63 -11.67
CA HIS A 194 3.62 5.40 -11.66
C HIS A 194 2.52 4.82 -12.59
N LYS A 195 2.85 3.79 -13.38
CA LYS A 195 1.93 3.17 -14.33
C LYS A 195 0.92 2.33 -13.58
N LYS A 196 -0.28 2.24 -14.15
CA LYS A 196 -1.39 1.49 -13.57
C LYS A 196 -1.42 0.04 -14.04
N ILE A 197 -2.00 -0.80 -13.22
CA ILE A 197 -2.39 -2.18 -13.55
C ILE A 197 -3.86 -2.13 -13.96
N TYR A 198 -4.22 -2.82 -15.03
CA TYR A 198 -5.59 -2.87 -15.54
C TYR A 198 -5.89 -4.26 -16.10
N ILE A 199 -7.18 -4.54 -16.34
CA ILE A 199 -7.63 -5.77 -16.98
C ILE A 199 -7.85 -5.52 -18.47
N ASP A 200 -7.34 -6.43 -19.31
CA ASP A 200 -7.61 -6.44 -20.75
C ASP A 200 -8.93 -7.13 -21.12
N GLU A 201 -9.24 -7.17 -22.41
CA GLU A 201 -10.46 -7.80 -22.94
C GLU A 201 -10.58 -9.30 -22.67
N ASN A 202 -9.46 -9.99 -22.41
CA ASN A 202 -9.40 -11.42 -22.10
C ASN A 202 -9.47 -11.69 -20.59
N GLY A 203 -9.58 -10.65 -19.76
CA GLY A 203 -9.59 -10.78 -18.31
C GLY A 203 -8.20 -10.89 -17.69
N CYS A 204 -7.12 -10.71 -18.45
CA CYS A 204 -5.75 -10.79 -17.94
C CYS A 204 -5.29 -9.43 -17.42
N LEU A 205 -4.45 -9.44 -16.37
CA LEU A 205 -3.85 -8.22 -15.85
C LEU A 205 -2.70 -7.76 -16.75
N GLN A 206 -2.68 -6.47 -17.05
CA GLN A 206 -1.68 -5.81 -17.88
C GLN A 206 -1.12 -4.59 -17.15
N SER A 207 0.13 -4.24 -17.46
CA SER A 207 0.73 -2.99 -17.00
C SER A 207 1.96 -2.61 -17.83
N GLU A 208 2.27 -1.32 -17.83
CA GLU A 208 3.53 -0.78 -18.36
C GLU A 208 4.63 -0.68 -17.27
N ILE A 209 4.36 -1.12 -16.04
CA ILE A 209 5.39 -1.28 -15.00
C ILE A 209 6.44 -2.28 -15.49
N ARG A 210 7.72 -1.92 -15.42
CA ARG A 210 8.82 -2.74 -15.93
C ARG A 210 9.28 -3.78 -14.91
N PHE A 211 8.39 -4.70 -14.52
CA PHE A 211 8.67 -5.74 -13.51
C PHE A 211 9.96 -6.52 -13.79
N GLY A 212 10.21 -6.92 -15.04
CA GLY A 212 11.45 -7.63 -15.40
C GLY A 212 12.73 -6.83 -15.17
N ALA A 213 12.68 -5.50 -15.27
CA ALA A 213 13.82 -4.63 -14.96
C ALA A 213 13.99 -4.40 -13.45
N ILE A 214 12.91 -4.53 -12.68
CA ILE A 214 12.92 -4.37 -11.22
C ILE A 214 13.32 -5.69 -10.52
N GLN A 215 12.99 -6.84 -11.12
CA GLN A 215 13.17 -8.18 -10.56
C GLN A 215 14.57 -8.45 -9.98
N PRO A 216 15.69 -8.04 -10.60
CA PRO A 216 17.03 -8.31 -10.06
C PRO A 216 17.31 -7.68 -8.68
N PHE A 217 16.50 -6.71 -8.25
CA PHE A 217 16.67 -6.00 -6.98
C PHE A 217 15.87 -6.59 -5.82
N PHE A 218 15.00 -7.57 -6.08
CA PHE A 218 14.21 -8.26 -5.07
C PHE A 218 14.51 -9.76 -5.10
N ASP A 219 14.75 -10.35 -3.92
CA ASP A 219 15.08 -11.77 -3.75
C ASP A 219 13.84 -12.70 -3.86
N PHE A 220 12.72 -12.18 -4.34
CA PHE A 220 11.45 -12.89 -4.54
C PHE A 220 10.84 -12.53 -5.90
N GLU A 221 10.04 -13.43 -6.45
CA GLU A 221 9.37 -13.23 -7.74
C GLU A 221 8.40 -12.05 -7.66
N ILE A 222 8.51 -11.12 -8.61
CA ILE A 222 7.58 -9.99 -8.77
C ILE A 222 6.95 -10.01 -10.16
N GLY A 223 5.68 -9.64 -10.21
CA GLY A 223 4.94 -9.57 -11.45
C GLY A 223 3.44 -9.49 -11.21
N LEU A 224 2.70 -9.71 -12.30
CA LEU A 224 1.25 -9.87 -12.30
C LEU A 224 0.92 -11.36 -12.44
N PRO A 225 -0.15 -11.86 -11.78
CA PRO A 225 -0.56 -13.24 -11.97
C PRO A 225 -1.09 -13.45 -13.39
N GLU A 226 -0.82 -14.63 -13.96
CA GLU A 226 -1.23 -15.00 -15.33
C GLU A 226 -2.72 -15.36 -15.44
N GLN A 227 -3.40 -15.52 -14.30
CA GLN A 227 -4.79 -15.96 -14.24
C GLN A 227 -5.78 -14.88 -14.71
N GLN A 228 -6.92 -15.33 -15.23
CA GLN A 228 -8.00 -14.44 -15.70
C GLN A 228 -8.94 -14.02 -14.58
N PHE A 229 -9.39 -12.77 -14.61
CA PHE A 229 -10.32 -12.17 -13.65
C PHE A 229 -11.63 -11.80 -14.33
N LYS A 230 -12.74 -12.02 -13.62
CA LYS A 230 -14.10 -11.67 -14.06
C LYS A 230 -14.66 -10.55 -13.19
N LEU A 231 -15.31 -9.58 -13.82
CA LEU A 231 -16.02 -8.52 -13.11
C LEU A 231 -17.09 -9.13 -12.21
N ILE A 232 -17.05 -8.82 -10.93
CA ILE A 232 -18.05 -9.25 -9.95
C ILE A 232 -18.84 -8.09 -9.36
N LYS A 233 -18.31 -6.86 -9.43
CA LYS A 233 -19.00 -5.69 -8.90
C LYS A 233 -18.50 -4.39 -9.54
N GLN A 234 -19.43 -3.53 -9.92
CA GLN A 234 -19.14 -2.14 -10.28
C GLN A 234 -19.43 -1.22 -9.10
N CYS A 235 -18.61 -0.19 -8.95
CA CYS A 235 -18.68 0.84 -7.93
C CYS A 235 -18.48 2.21 -8.58
N LYS A 236 -18.66 3.26 -7.80
CA LYS A 236 -18.42 4.65 -8.20
C LYS A 236 -17.22 5.19 -7.46
N ARG A 237 -16.40 5.98 -8.14
CA ARG A 237 -15.26 6.69 -7.55
C ARG A 237 -15.52 8.17 -7.57
N ALA A 238 -15.20 8.84 -6.47
CA ALA A 238 -15.23 10.29 -6.38
C ALA A 238 -14.01 10.79 -5.62
N ASN A 239 -13.61 12.02 -5.93
CA ASN A 239 -12.61 12.75 -5.18
C ASN A 239 -12.92 14.23 -5.20
N HIS A 240 -12.67 14.90 -4.08
CA HIS A 240 -12.92 16.32 -3.92
C HIS A 240 -12.30 16.86 -2.62
N ASP A 241 -12.36 18.17 -2.46
CA ASP A 241 -12.09 18.86 -1.20
C ASP A 241 -13.07 18.42 -0.09
N VAL A 242 -12.60 18.35 1.16
CA VAL A 242 -13.38 17.88 2.33
C VAL A 242 -14.55 18.77 2.74
N SER A 243 -14.67 19.95 2.14
CA SER A 243 -15.85 20.83 2.25
C SER A 243 -17.09 20.26 1.56
N LYS A 244 -16.94 19.39 0.55
CA LYS A 244 -18.09 18.74 -0.10
C LYS A 244 -18.53 17.51 0.69
N GLN A 245 -19.85 17.31 0.73
CA GLN A 245 -20.46 16.19 1.45
C GLN A 245 -20.12 14.86 0.76
N MET A 246 -19.74 13.87 1.55
CA MET A 246 -19.58 12.48 1.11
C MET A 246 -20.90 11.72 1.26
N PRO A 247 -21.09 10.60 0.53
CA PRO A 247 -22.19 9.67 0.80
C PRO A 247 -22.19 9.18 2.25
N GLU A 248 -23.32 8.61 2.68
CA GLU A 248 -23.40 7.88 3.95
C GLU A 248 -22.28 6.86 4.07
N ARG A 249 -21.70 6.76 5.27
CA ARG A 249 -20.49 5.96 5.53
C ARG A 249 -20.67 4.50 5.13
N GLU A 250 -21.87 3.96 5.29
CA GLU A 250 -22.25 2.58 4.98
C GLU A 250 -22.15 2.26 3.48
N ARG A 251 -22.29 3.29 2.64
CA ARG A 251 -22.14 3.21 1.18
C ARG A 251 -20.69 3.31 0.74
N ILE A 252 -19.81 3.87 1.58
CA ILE A 252 -18.39 4.00 1.28
C ILE A 252 -17.69 2.66 1.52
N ILE A 253 -16.87 2.27 0.55
CA ILE A 253 -16.11 1.02 0.52
C ILE A 253 -14.69 1.30 0.98
N SER A 254 -14.01 2.21 0.29
CA SER A 254 -12.65 2.68 0.57
C SER A 254 -12.63 4.20 0.65
N LEU A 255 -11.80 4.75 1.52
CA LEU A 255 -11.65 6.19 1.71
C LEU A 255 -10.23 6.53 2.13
N ALA A 256 -9.58 7.40 1.35
CA ALA A 256 -8.26 7.93 1.63
C ALA A 256 -8.25 9.46 1.52
N TYR A 257 -7.69 10.12 2.53
CA TYR A 257 -7.31 11.53 2.49
C TYR A 257 -5.93 11.63 1.84
N THR A 258 -5.91 11.95 0.54
CA THR A 258 -4.67 12.03 -0.26
C THR A 258 -3.91 13.33 -0.04
N LYS A 259 -4.57 14.34 0.53
CA LYS A 259 -4.00 15.54 1.14
C LYS A 259 -4.79 15.85 2.42
N ARG A 260 -4.30 16.79 3.24
CA ARG A 260 -5.00 17.23 4.46
C ARG A 260 -6.48 17.56 4.21
N ASP A 261 -6.73 18.29 3.12
CA ASP A 261 -8.05 18.84 2.79
C ASP A 261 -8.67 18.20 1.53
N PHE A 262 -8.16 17.03 1.08
CA PHE A 262 -8.65 16.36 -0.13
C PHE A 262 -8.88 14.87 0.12
N VAL A 263 -10.04 14.38 -0.29
CA VAL A 263 -10.48 12.99 -0.09
C VAL A 263 -10.73 12.30 -1.43
N SER A 264 -10.40 11.01 -1.49
CA SER A 264 -10.75 10.09 -2.57
C SER A 264 -11.43 8.87 -1.96
N TYR A 265 -12.55 8.46 -2.54
CA TYR A 265 -13.31 7.32 -2.03
C TYR A 265 -14.05 6.58 -3.14
N THR A 266 -14.39 5.33 -2.84
CA THR A 266 -15.21 4.46 -3.68
C THR A 266 -16.46 4.05 -2.94
N TYR A 267 -17.60 4.00 -3.63
CA TYR A 267 -18.91 3.79 -3.02
C TYR A 267 -19.88 3.07 -3.97
N TYR A 268 -21.02 2.62 -3.43
CA TYR A 268 -22.14 2.05 -4.19
C TYR A 268 -23.08 3.14 -4.74
#